data_AF-A0A3D3ULQ8-F1
#
_entry.id   AF-A0A3D3ULQ8-F1
#
_cell.length_a   1.000
_cell.length_b   1.000
_cell.length_c   1.000
_cell.angle_alpha   90.00
_cell.angle_beta   90.00
_cell.angle_gamma   90.00
#
_symmetry.space_group_name_H-M   'P 1'
#
loop_
_entity.id
_entity.type
_entity.pdbx_description
1 polymer ?
#
loop_
_entity_poly.entity_id
_entity_poly.type
_entity_poly.pdbx_seq_one_letter_code
_entity_poly.pdbx_strand_id
1 'polypeptide(L)'
;MPDKIIAHIDGGSRGNPGPAAAGFLLEDSNGTQLRAKGCVLGRTTNNVAEYTGFVKALEAARSFKPEQLVVFSDSELLVKQINGQYRVKSELIKPLYEQAVDLLSGFKNWKVRHITRDKNKQADSLVNEALDAGHDIEARLKPVSKKEKPIRLGVLISGGGTTLINILKYINEDKLNAEVNVVISSRSTVTGIEKAKNAGLDVKIIRTKDYHDIDGFSKRIEAELVAAKVDLVIQGGWLCLWKIPYRYKNRVMNIHPALLPSFGGKGMWGHHVHEAVLNAGCKVSGCTVHFCTNEYDDGPIIIQRTCEVLNGDTPDTLAARVFEQECIAYPEAIGLFAAGRLSVEKGITKIKP
;
A
#
# COMPACT_ATOMS: atom_id res chain seq x y z
N MET A 1 -2.74 0.25 -27.69
CA MET A 1 -4.14 0.54 -27.30
C MET A 1 -4.53 -0.47 -26.24
N PRO A 2 -5.33 -0.14 -25.22
CA PRO A 2 -5.65 -1.09 -24.17
C PRO A 2 -6.54 -2.22 -24.71
N ASP A 3 -6.12 -3.49 -24.52
CA ASP A 3 -6.90 -4.66 -24.98
C ASP A 3 -8.27 -4.73 -24.31
N LYS A 4 -8.36 -4.25 -23.07
CA LYS A 4 -9.59 -4.23 -22.28
C LYS A 4 -9.80 -2.87 -21.62
N ILE A 5 -11.03 -2.37 -21.68
CA ILE A 5 -11.50 -1.21 -20.93
C ILE A 5 -12.54 -1.63 -19.91
N ILE A 6 -12.42 -1.06 -18.71
CA ILE A 6 -13.39 -1.16 -17.62
C ILE A 6 -14.04 0.21 -17.46
N ALA A 7 -15.36 0.28 -17.49
CA ALA A 7 -16.12 1.49 -17.30
C ALA A 7 -16.94 1.40 -16.02
N HIS A 8 -16.87 2.41 -15.16
CA HIS A 8 -17.80 2.64 -14.05
C HIS A 8 -18.69 3.82 -14.42
N ILE A 9 -20.00 3.66 -14.28
CA ILE A 9 -20.99 4.68 -14.66
C ILE A 9 -21.95 4.95 -13.52
N ASP A 10 -22.46 6.17 -13.46
CA ASP A 10 -23.54 6.56 -12.55
C ASP A 10 -24.35 7.72 -13.14
N GLY A 11 -25.56 7.94 -12.64
CA GLY A 11 -26.41 9.06 -12.95
C GLY A 11 -27.34 9.43 -11.80
N GLY A 12 -27.39 10.71 -11.46
CA GLY A 12 -28.14 11.20 -10.31
C GLY A 12 -28.90 12.48 -10.59
N SER A 13 -30.02 12.65 -9.89
CA SER A 13 -30.88 13.84 -9.91
C SER A 13 -31.21 14.32 -8.50
N ARG A 14 -31.05 15.63 -8.25
CA ARG A 14 -31.43 16.30 -6.99
C ARG A 14 -32.93 16.60 -6.99
N GLY A 15 -33.70 15.66 -6.43
CA GLY A 15 -35.15 15.57 -6.65
C GLY A 15 -35.40 14.83 -7.97
N ASN A 16 -36.38 13.92 -8.03
CA ASN A 16 -36.56 13.02 -9.16
C ASN A 16 -37.98 13.16 -9.73
N PRO A 17 -38.22 14.00 -10.77
CA PRO A 17 -37.23 14.71 -11.59
C PRO A 17 -36.68 16.01 -10.97
N GLY A 18 -35.46 16.39 -11.34
CA GLY A 18 -34.74 17.56 -10.82
C GLY A 18 -33.41 17.81 -11.54
N PRO A 19 -32.58 18.76 -11.10
CA PRO A 19 -31.25 18.98 -11.66
C PRO A 19 -30.43 17.68 -11.60
N ALA A 20 -29.91 17.26 -12.74
CA ALA A 20 -29.30 15.95 -12.92
C ALA A 20 -27.94 16.03 -13.60
N ALA A 21 -27.10 15.05 -13.32
CA ALA A 21 -25.83 14.83 -13.99
C ALA A 21 -25.58 13.33 -14.20
N ALA A 22 -24.67 13.02 -15.10
CA ALA A 22 -24.16 11.68 -15.33
C ALA A 22 -22.64 11.65 -15.20
N GLY A 23 -22.08 10.57 -14.66
CA GLY A 23 -20.66 10.40 -14.43
C GLY A 23 -20.17 9.09 -15.04
N PHE A 24 -18.95 9.11 -15.58
CA PHE A 24 -18.26 7.87 -15.93
C PHE A 24 -16.76 7.95 -15.69
N LEU A 25 -16.18 6.79 -15.41
CA LEU A 25 -14.75 6.53 -15.29
C LEU A 25 -14.40 5.37 -16.23
N LEU A 26 -13.40 5.58 -17.09
CA LEU A 26 -12.80 4.55 -17.95
C LEU A 26 -11.41 4.21 -17.45
N GLU A 27 -11.12 2.93 -17.31
CA GLU A 27 -9.83 2.38 -16.90
C GLU A 27 -9.34 1.30 -17.87
N ASP A 28 -8.03 1.11 -17.98
CA ASP A 28 -7.47 -0.07 -18.62
C ASP A 28 -7.47 -1.30 -17.69
N SER A 29 -7.01 -2.44 -18.20
CA SER A 29 -6.88 -3.68 -17.41
C SER A 29 -5.94 -3.59 -16.18
N ASN A 30 -5.07 -2.57 -16.11
CA ASN A 30 -4.15 -2.31 -15.01
C ASN A 30 -4.73 -1.33 -13.97
N GLY A 31 -5.98 -0.89 -14.14
CA GLY A 31 -6.58 0.18 -13.31
C GLY A 31 -6.08 1.57 -13.67
N THR A 32 -5.53 1.74 -14.88
CA THR A 32 -5.10 3.06 -15.37
C THR A 32 -6.31 3.88 -15.78
N GLN A 33 -6.60 4.97 -15.08
CA GLN A 33 -7.63 5.91 -15.52
C GLN A 33 -7.27 6.47 -16.91
N LEU A 34 -8.09 6.14 -17.89
CA LEU A 34 -8.01 6.60 -19.28
C LEU A 34 -8.80 7.89 -19.47
N ARG A 35 -9.96 7.99 -18.79
CA ARG A 35 -10.84 9.15 -18.84
C ARG A 35 -11.81 9.16 -17.67
N ALA A 36 -12.12 10.31 -17.12
CA ALA A 36 -13.15 10.46 -16.09
C ALA A 36 -13.90 11.78 -16.31
N LYS A 37 -15.23 11.71 -16.46
CA LYS A 37 -16.04 12.88 -16.80
C LYS A 37 -17.37 12.87 -16.05
N GLY A 38 -17.77 14.04 -15.55
CA GLY A 38 -19.12 14.34 -15.09
C GLY A 38 -19.79 15.32 -16.07
N CYS A 39 -21.04 15.06 -16.44
CA CYS A 39 -21.78 15.85 -17.43
C CYS A 39 -23.12 16.31 -16.88
N VAL A 40 -23.42 17.60 -16.96
CA VAL A 40 -24.69 18.17 -16.49
C VAL A 40 -25.78 17.93 -17.54
N LEU A 41 -26.97 17.51 -17.10
CA LEU A 41 -28.07 17.08 -17.98
C LEU A 41 -29.30 17.99 -17.91
N GLY A 42 -29.22 19.10 -17.18
CA GLY A 42 -30.38 19.93 -16.90
C GLY A 42 -31.36 19.21 -15.95
N ARG A 43 -32.67 19.34 -16.19
CA ARG A 43 -33.70 18.71 -15.35
C ARG A 43 -34.18 17.39 -15.96
N THR A 44 -33.92 16.26 -15.31
CA THR A 44 -34.42 14.95 -15.76
C THR A 44 -34.59 13.97 -14.58
N THR A 45 -34.87 12.70 -14.86
CA THR A 45 -35.02 11.64 -13.83
C THR A 45 -33.70 10.87 -13.63
N ASN A 46 -33.56 10.19 -12.48
CA ASN A 46 -32.40 9.34 -12.20
C ASN A 46 -32.15 8.32 -13.32
N ASN A 47 -33.19 7.60 -13.76
CA ASN A 47 -33.02 6.56 -14.78
C ASN A 47 -32.56 7.12 -16.14
N VAL A 48 -33.00 8.33 -16.49
CA VAL A 48 -32.53 9.00 -17.71
C VAL A 48 -31.07 9.44 -17.54
N ALA A 49 -30.69 9.92 -16.36
CA ALA A 49 -29.31 10.27 -16.06
C ALA A 49 -28.37 9.05 -16.14
N GLU A 50 -28.77 7.93 -15.55
CA GLU A 50 -28.05 6.64 -15.58
C GLU A 50 -27.79 6.16 -17.01
N TYR A 51 -28.84 6.14 -17.84
CA TYR A 51 -28.71 5.78 -19.26
C TYR A 51 -27.83 6.76 -20.03
N THR A 52 -27.90 8.05 -19.70
CA THR A 52 -27.03 9.05 -20.31
C THR A 52 -25.56 8.82 -19.92
N GLY A 53 -25.28 8.45 -18.66
CA GLY A 53 -23.95 8.06 -18.21
C GLY A 53 -23.42 6.85 -18.94
N PHE A 54 -24.27 5.84 -19.14
CA PHE A 54 -23.95 4.66 -19.94
C PHE A 54 -23.57 5.02 -21.38
N VAL A 55 -24.41 5.75 -22.09
CA VAL A 55 -24.16 6.19 -23.48
C VAL A 55 -22.85 6.97 -23.58
N LYS A 56 -22.62 7.97 -22.71
CA LYS A 56 -21.41 8.78 -22.72
C LYS A 56 -20.14 7.97 -22.45
N ALA A 57 -20.21 6.96 -21.57
CA ALA A 57 -19.10 6.05 -21.32
C ALA A 57 -18.78 5.19 -22.56
N LEU A 58 -19.79 4.70 -23.28
CA LEU A 58 -19.61 3.94 -24.52
C LEU A 58 -18.98 4.80 -25.62
N GLU A 59 -19.48 6.01 -25.83
CA GLU A 59 -18.91 6.97 -26.80
C GLU A 59 -17.43 7.24 -26.51
N ALA A 60 -17.10 7.51 -25.25
CA ALA A 60 -15.73 7.73 -24.83
C ALA A 60 -14.85 6.47 -25.02
N ALA A 61 -15.36 5.30 -24.67
CA ALA A 61 -14.63 4.03 -24.79
C ALA A 61 -14.31 3.67 -26.25
N ARG A 62 -15.19 4.01 -27.21
CA ARG A 62 -14.96 3.75 -28.65
C ARG A 62 -13.69 4.40 -29.17
N SER A 63 -13.31 5.57 -28.64
CA SER A 63 -12.10 6.28 -29.07
C SER A 63 -10.80 5.49 -28.81
N PHE A 64 -10.83 4.54 -27.87
CA PHE A 64 -9.68 3.71 -27.50
C PHE A 64 -9.62 2.37 -28.23
N LYS A 65 -10.68 1.99 -28.97
CA LYS A 65 -10.80 0.75 -29.75
C LYS A 65 -10.40 -0.53 -28.96
N PRO A 66 -10.99 -0.79 -27.78
CA PRO A 66 -10.65 -1.97 -27.00
C PRO A 66 -11.17 -3.26 -27.66
N GLU A 67 -10.48 -4.39 -27.43
CA GLU A 67 -11.00 -5.70 -27.82
C GLU A 67 -12.14 -6.16 -26.89
N GLN A 68 -12.11 -5.72 -25.63
CA GLN A 68 -13.08 -6.05 -24.61
C GLN A 68 -13.53 -4.81 -23.81
N LEU A 69 -14.84 -4.65 -23.63
CA LEU A 69 -15.44 -3.66 -22.74
C LEU A 69 -16.16 -4.34 -21.57
N VAL A 70 -15.96 -3.86 -20.35
CA VAL A 70 -16.78 -4.26 -19.19
C VAL A 70 -17.33 -3.00 -18.54
N VAL A 71 -18.64 -2.89 -18.44
CA VAL A 71 -19.31 -1.75 -17.79
C VAL A 71 -19.93 -2.19 -16.47
N PHE A 72 -19.69 -1.40 -15.43
CA PHE A 72 -20.25 -1.56 -14.10
C PHE A 72 -21.18 -0.39 -13.78
N SER A 73 -22.35 -0.71 -13.26
CA SER A 73 -23.36 0.26 -12.79
C SER A 73 -24.04 -0.30 -11.54
N ASP A 74 -24.46 0.57 -10.63
CA ASP A 74 -25.34 0.23 -9.52
C ASP A 74 -26.84 0.39 -9.86
N SER A 75 -27.18 0.75 -11.11
CA SER A 75 -28.55 0.75 -11.60
C SER A 75 -28.96 -0.64 -12.10
N GLU A 76 -29.60 -1.41 -11.23
CA GLU A 76 -30.08 -2.75 -11.57
C GLU A 76 -31.09 -2.72 -12.75
N LEU A 77 -31.92 -1.67 -12.85
CA LEU A 77 -32.84 -1.47 -13.97
C LEU A 77 -32.09 -1.41 -15.31
N LEU A 78 -31.07 -0.55 -15.39
CA LEU A 78 -30.26 -0.37 -16.60
C LEU A 78 -29.57 -1.68 -16.97
N VAL A 79 -28.90 -2.32 -16.01
CA VAL A 79 -28.17 -3.58 -16.23
C VAL A 79 -29.12 -4.67 -16.74
N LYS A 80 -30.31 -4.82 -16.15
CA LYS A 80 -31.31 -5.81 -16.57
C LYS A 80 -31.88 -5.51 -17.95
N GLN A 81 -32.10 -4.25 -18.30
CA GLN A 81 -32.60 -3.85 -19.62
C GLN A 81 -31.55 -4.07 -20.72
N ILE A 82 -30.30 -3.64 -20.52
CA ILE A 82 -29.22 -3.83 -21.49
C ILE A 82 -28.91 -5.33 -21.71
N ASN A 83 -29.00 -6.15 -20.67
CA ASN A 83 -28.83 -7.60 -20.79
C ASN A 83 -30.10 -8.31 -21.33
N GLY A 84 -31.11 -7.59 -21.80
CA GLY A 84 -32.32 -8.15 -22.41
C GLY A 84 -33.28 -8.84 -21.43
N GLN A 85 -33.07 -8.69 -20.13
CA GLN A 85 -33.91 -9.32 -19.10
C GLN A 85 -35.21 -8.54 -18.91
N TYR A 86 -35.16 -7.20 -19.00
CA TYR A 86 -36.32 -6.31 -18.88
C TYR A 86 -36.56 -5.51 -20.16
N ARG A 87 -37.83 -5.25 -20.47
CA ARG A 87 -38.22 -4.37 -21.59
C ARG A 87 -38.11 -2.90 -21.20
N VAL A 88 -37.68 -2.07 -22.15
CA VAL A 88 -37.72 -0.60 -22.01
C VAL A 88 -39.09 -0.10 -22.43
N LYS A 89 -39.87 0.42 -21.47
CA LYS A 89 -41.21 0.97 -21.70
C LYS A 89 -41.28 2.50 -21.65
N SER A 90 -40.25 3.14 -21.06
CA SER A 90 -40.24 4.59 -20.89
C SER A 90 -39.87 5.25 -22.22
N GLU A 91 -40.74 6.14 -22.70
CA GLU A 91 -40.50 6.96 -23.90
C GLU A 91 -39.27 7.86 -23.78
N LEU A 92 -38.86 8.24 -22.56
CA LEU A 92 -37.66 9.04 -22.32
C LEU A 92 -36.37 8.20 -22.35
N ILE A 93 -36.44 6.93 -21.94
CA ILE A 93 -35.28 6.03 -21.89
C ILE A 93 -35.08 5.33 -23.24
N LYS A 94 -36.16 5.06 -23.97
CA LYS A 94 -36.13 4.29 -25.21
C LYS A 94 -35.12 4.83 -26.24
N PRO A 95 -35.01 6.16 -26.51
CA PRO A 95 -33.99 6.69 -27.41
C PRO A 95 -32.55 6.43 -26.91
N LEU A 96 -32.30 6.58 -25.61
CA LEU A 96 -30.98 6.33 -25.02
C LEU A 96 -30.62 4.84 -25.05
N TYR A 97 -31.60 3.96 -24.85
CA TYR A 97 -31.43 2.51 -24.98
C TYR A 97 -31.08 2.12 -26.42
N GLU A 98 -31.80 2.64 -27.42
CA GLU A 98 -31.53 2.37 -28.83
C GLU A 98 -30.12 2.85 -29.21
N GLN A 99 -29.73 4.05 -28.78
CA GLN A 99 -28.36 4.55 -28.95
C GLN A 99 -27.32 3.67 -28.26
N ALA A 100 -27.59 3.20 -27.04
CA ALA A 100 -26.67 2.34 -26.32
C ALA A 100 -26.47 0.98 -27.00
N VAL A 101 -27.55 0.38 -27.53
CA VAL A 101 -27.49 -0.87 -28.30
C VAL A 101 -26.68 -0.69 -29.57
N ASP A 102 -26.88 0.41 -30.30
CA ASP A 102 -26.09 0.73 -31.49
C ASP A 102 -24.59 0.87 -31.14
N LEU A 103 -24.25 1.62 -30.10
CA LEU A 103 -22.88 1.79 -29.63
C LEU A 103 -22.24 0.46 -29.21
N LEU A 104 -22.98 -0.40 -28.50
CA LEU A 104 -22.52 -1.72 -28.07
C LEU A 104 -22.22 -2.65 -29.25
N SER A 105 -22.97 -2.54 -30.36
CA SER A 105 -22.75 -3.33 -31.57
C SER A 105 -21.36 -3.12 -32.19
N GLY A 106 -20.74 -1.97 -31.91
CA GLY A 106 -19.38 -1.63 -32.34
C GLY A 106 -18.26 -2.29 -31.51
N PHE A 107 -18.57 -2.96 -30.39
CA PHE A 107 -17.57 -3.63 -29.55
C PHE A 107 -17.56 -5.14 -29.81
N LYS A 108 -16.37 -5.70 -30.06
CA LYS A 108 -16.18 -7.13 -30.34
C LYS A 108 -16.66 -8.01 -29.17
N ASN A 109 -16.34 -7.62 -27.94
CA ASN A 109 -16.78 -8.29 -26.73
C ASN A 109 -17.18 -7.24 -25.70
N TRP A 110 -18.38 -7.35 -25.13
CA TRP A 110 -18.80 -6.47 -24.04
C TRP A 110 -19.56 -7.22 -22.94
N LYS A 111 -19.53 -6.69 -21.72
CA LYS A 111 -20.33 -7.15 -20.58
C LYS A 111 -20.84 -5.96 -19.78
N VAL A 112 -22.10 -5.99 -19.35
CA VAL A 112 -22.66 -5.02 -18.41
C VAL A 112 -23.06 -5.74 -17.13
N ARG A 113 -22.55 -5.26 -16.00
CA ARG A 113 -22.66 -5.93 -14.69
C ARG A 113 -23.13 -4.96 -13.62
N HIS A 114 -24.02 -5.45 -12.78
CA HIS A 114 -24.44 -4.74 -11.59
C HIS A 114 -23.35 -4.80 -10.51
N ILE A 115 -23.11 -3.69 -9.83
CA ILE A 115 -22.26 -3.59 -8.64
C ILE A 115 -23.03 -2.86 -7.52
N THR A 116 -22.56 -3.02 -6.29
CA THR A 116 -23.11 -2.29 -5.14
C THR A 116 -22.58 -0.85 -5.13
N ARG A 117 -23.36 0.08 -4.57
CA ARG A 117 -23.03 1.52 -4.55
C ARG A 117 -21.69 1.83 -3.87
N ASP A 118 -21.30 1.07 -2.86
CA ASP A 118 -19.98 1.19 -2.20
C ASP A 118 -18.80 0.95 -3.16
N LYS A 119 -19.02 0.18 -4.23
CA LYS A 119 -18.06 -0.11 -5.29
C LYS A 119 -18.14 0.87 -6.46
N ASN A 120 -19.09 1.81 -6.46
CA ASN A 120 -19.30 2.79 -7.54
C ASN A 120 -19.00 4.25 -7.12
N LYS A 121 -18.37 4.44 -5.95
CA LYS A 121 -18.14 5.78 -5.35
C LYS A 121 -17.49 6.81 -6.26
N GLN A 122 -16.60 6.39 -7.17
CA GLN A 122 -15.91 7.33 -8.04
C GLN A 122 -16.84 7.90 -9.12
N ALA A 123 -17.71 7.09 -9.72
CA ALA A 123 -18.70 7.57 -10.68
C ALA A 123 -19.75 8.46 -9.98
N ASP A 124 -20.18 8.08 -8.78
CA ASP A 124 -21.07 8.90 -7.92
C ASP A 124 -20.44 10.26 -7.55
N SER A 125 -19.15 10.30 -7.23
CA SER A 125 -18.42 11.55 -6.99
C SER A 125 -18.47 12.47 -8.21
N LEU A 126 -18.22 11.94 -9.42
CA LEU A 126 -18.24 12.73 -10.65
C LEU A 126 -19.62 13.32 -10.95
N VAL A 127 -20.70 12.59 -10.65
CA VAL A 127 -22.08 13.08 -10.75
C VAL A 127 -22.29 14.26 -9.79
N ASN A 128 -21.92 14.09 -8.52
CA ASN A 128 -22.11 15.12 -7.50
C ASN A 128 -21.27 16.36 -7.78
N GLU A 129 -20.01 16.19 -8.15
CA GLU A 129 -19.12 17.31 -8.51
C GLU A 129 -19.65 18.09 -9.72
N ALA A 130 -20.18 17.43 -10.75
CA ALA A 130 -20.81 18.10 -11.89
C ALA A 130 -22.07 18.88 -11.48
N LEU A 131 -22.90 18.31 -10.59
CA LEU A 131 -24.08 18.97 -10.05
C LEU A 131 -23.75 20.20 -9.21
N ASP A 132 -22.69 20.11 -8.39
CA ASP A 132 -22.22 21.21 -7.56
C ASP A 132 -21.56 22.31 -8.38
N ALA A 133 -20.78 21.95 -9.40
CA ALA A 133 -20.14 22.91 -10.30
C ALA A 133 -21.13 23.59 -11.25
N GLY A 134 -22.25 22.95 -11.58
CA GLY A 134 -23.24 23.46 -12.53
C GLY A 134 -22.78 23.44 -13.99
N HIS A 135 -21.65 22.80 -14.29
CA HIS A 135 -21.12 22.61 -15.63
C HIS A 135 -20.42 21.24 -15.75
N ASP A 136 -20.15 20.79 -16.98
CA ASP A 136 -19.37 19.57 -17.24
C ASP A 136 -18.00 19.66 -16.55
N ILE A 137 -17.55 18.55 -15.95
CA ILE A 137 -16.22 18.41 -15.37
C ILE A 137 -15.46 17.28 -16.05
N GLU A 138 -14.17 17.48 -16.28
CA GLU A 138 -13.25 16.40 -16.67
C GLU A 138 -12.23 16.28 -15.54
N ALA A 139 -12.29 15.17 -14.81
CA ALA A 139 -11.36 14.94 -13.73
C ALA A 139 -9.96 14.75 -14.32
N ARG A 140 -8.97 15.47 -13.77
CA ARG A 140 -7.57 15.30 -14.18
C ARG A 140 -7.23 13.82 -14.10
N LEU A 141 -6.60 13.31 -15.17
CA LEU A 141 -6.02 11.96 -15.19
C LEU A 141 -5.11 11.86 -13.97
N LYS A 142 -5.53 11.10 -12.95
CA LYS A 142 -4.62 10.76 -11.87
C LYS A 142 -3.52 9.91 -12.52
N PRO A 143 -2.24 10.32 -12.43
CA PRO A 143 -1.18 9.42 -12.85
C PRO A 143 -1.34 8.13 -12.06
N VAL A 144 -1.37 7.03 -12.77
CA VAL A 144 -1.42 5.71 -12.18
C VAL A 144 -0.11 5.54 -11.44
N SER A 145 -0.15 5.45 -10.11
CA SER A 145 0.81 4.61 -9.45
C SER A 145 0.53 3.21 -10.01
N LYS A 146 1.37 2.72 -10.93
CA LYS A 146 1.53 1.26 -11.09
C LYS A 146 1.51 0.73 -9.67
N LYS A 147 0.64 -0.23 -9.32
CA LYS A 147 0.87 -0.97 -8.07
C LYS A 147 2.25 -1.58 -8.25
N GLU A 148 3.26 -0.91 -7.69
CA GLU A 148 4.63 -1.36 -7.76
C GLU A 148 4.62 -2.77 -7.17
N LYS A 149 5.42 -3.68 -7.73
CA LYS A 149 5.46 -5.02 -7.16
C LYS A 149 5.87 -4.89 -5.69
N PRO A 150 5.21 -5.59 -4.76
CA PRO A 150 5.59 -5.52 -3.36
C PRO A 150 7.06 -5.93 -3.24
N ILE A 151 7.82 -5.19 -2.44
CA ILE A 151 9.21 -5.57 -2.15
C ILE A 151 9.23 -6.80 -1.26
N ARG A 152 10.22 -7.67 -1.45
CA ARG A 152 10.38 -8.91 -0.69
C ARG A 152 11.26 -8.68 0.52
N LEU A 153 10.71 -8.90 1.70
CA LEU A 153 11.39 -8.70 2.97
C LEU A 153 11.97 -10.02 3.49
N GLY A 154 13.20 -9.95 3.98
CA GLY A 154 13.81 -10.99 4.82
C GLY A 154 13.92 -10.48 6.25
N VAL A 155 13.18 -11.07 7.19
CA VAL A 155 13.11 -10.57 8.57
C VAL A 155 14.01 -11.40 9.49
N LEU A 156 15.01 -10.77 10.07
CA LEU A 156 15.95 -11.35 11.04
C LEU A 156 15.45 -11.08 12.46
N ILE A 157 15.31 -12.12 13.28
CA ILE A 157 14.84 -12.03 14.66
C ILE A 157 15.74 -12.79 15.64
N SER A 158 15.78 -12.36 16.91
CA SER A 158 16.42 -13.09 18.01
C SER A 158 15.53 -13.21 19.25
N GLY A 159 14.29 -12.76 19.20
CA GLY A 159 13.41 -12.64 20.37
C GLY A 159 11.92 -12.69 20.04
N GLY A 160 11.15 -11.78 20.65
CA GLY A 160 9.68 -11.85 20.71
C GLY A 160 8.91 -11.56 19.43
N GLY A 161 9.58 -11.13 18.36
CA GLY A 161 8.98 -10.91 17.03
C GLY A 161 7.90 -9.81 16.98
N THR A 162 7.88 -8.88 17.92
CA THR A 162 6.90 -7.77 17.96
C THR A 162 7.01 -6.87 16.74
N THR A 163 8.23 -6.55 16.30
CA THR A 163 8.49 -5.81 15.05
C THR A 163 7.94 -6.54 13.83
N LEU A 164 8.13 -7.87 13.73
CA LEU A 164 7.59 -8.67 12.62
C LEU A 164 6.06 -8.57 12.58
N ILE A 165 5.39 -8.74 13.71
CA ILE A 165 3.93 -8.65 13.78
C ILE A 165 3.43 -7.25 13.39
N ASN A 166 4.12 -6.19 13.82
CA ASN A 166 3.76 -4.84 13.41
C ASN A 166 3.90 -4.64 11.89
N ILE A 167 4.99 -5.12 11.28
CA ILE A 167 5.17 -5.04 9.82
C ILE A 167 4.06 -5.82 9.09
N LEU A 168 3.76 -7.04 9.52
CA LEU A 168 2.67 -7.84 8.93
C LEU A 168 1.31 -7.15 9.04
N LYS A 169 1.04 -6.45 10.15
CA LYS A 169 -0.17 -5.63 10.30
C LYS A 169 -0.24 -4.55 9.22
N TYR A 170 0.84 -3.80 9.00
CA TYR A 170 0.87 -2.75 7.96
C TYR A 170 0.70 -3.33 6.54
N ILE A 171 1.27 -4.50 6.27
CA ILE A 171 1.09 -5.20 4.99
C ILE A 171 -0.37 -5.63 4.82
N ASN A 172 -0.95 -6.28 5.82
CA ASN A 172 -2.34 -6.79 5.78
C ASN A 172 -3.40 -5.67 5.71
N GLU A 173 -3.07 -4.48 6.21
CA GLU A 173 -3.91 -3.28 6.12
C GLU A 173 -3.68 -2.48 4.82
N ASP A 174 -2.93 -3.02 3.85
CA ASP A 174 -2.55 -2.35 2.59
C ASP A 174 -1.81 -1.00 2.79
N LYS A 175 -1.22 -0.79 3.97
CA LYS A 175 -0.44 0.42 4.31
C LYS A 175 1.03 0.31 3.92
N LEU A 176 1.49 -0.89 3.60
CA LEU A 176 2.88 -1.16 3.21
C LEU A 176 2.90 -2.12 2.03
N ASN A 177 3.42 -1.65 0.89
CA ASN A 177 3.55 -2.45 -0.33
C ASN A 177 4.77 -3.39 -0.27
N ALA A 178 4.68 -4.41 0.57
CA ALA A 178 5.75 -5.39 0.80
C ALA A 178 5.17 -6.78 1.11
N GLU A 179 5.99 -7.81 0.96
CA GLU A 179 5.71 -9.19 1.37
C GLU A 179 6.88 -9.74 2.19
N VAL A 180 6.62 -10.63 3.15
CA VAL A 180 7.68 -11.29 3.94
C VAL A 180 7.94 -12.68 3.35
N ASN A 181 9.13 -12.89 2.79
CA ASN A 181 9.45 -14.12 2.07
C ASN A 181 10.21 -15.13 2.94
N VAL A 182 10.94 -14.65 3.95
CA VAL A 182 11.66 -15.51 4.89
C VAL A 182 11.81 -14.82 6.23
N VAL A 183 11.68 -15.59 7.30
CA VAL A 183 12.06 -15.19 8.65
C VAL A 183 13.26 -16.00 9.08
N ILE A 184 14.33 -15.35 9.51
CA ILE A 184 15.55 -16.01 10.00
C ILE A 184 15.69 -15.73 11.50
N SER A 185 15.71 -16.79 12.31
CA SER A 185 15.90 -16.69 13.75
C SER A 185 17.30 -17.15 14.17
N SER A 186 17.99 -16.35 14.98
CA SER A 186 19.28 -16.76 15.57
C SER A 186 19.16 -17.64 16.80
N ARG A 187 17.95 -17.86 17.30
CA ARG A 187 17.65 -18.71 18.46
C ARG A 187 16.63 -19.76 18.07
N SER A 188 16.74 -20.97 18.61
CA SER A 188 15.82 -22.08 18.29
C SER A 188 14.50 -22.03 19.07
N THR A 189 14.46 -21.29 20.18
CA THR A 189 13.33 -21.28 21.13
C THR A 189 13.00 -19.85 21.54
N VAL A 190 12.30 -19.14 20.67
CA VAL A 190 11.80 -17.77 20.94
C VAL A 190 10.38 -17.64 20.43
N THR A 191 9.56 -16.84 21.12
CA THR A 191 8.14 -16.66 20.77
C THR A 191 7.94 -16.04 19.38
N GLY A 192 8.94 -15.34 18.84
CA GLY A 192 8.92 -14.83 17.47
C GLY A 192 8.85 -15.91 16.39
N ILE A 193 9.39 -17.11 16.64
CA ILE A 193 9.29 -18.24 15.69
C ILE A 193 7.84 -18.69 15.55
N GLU A 194 7.17 -18.92 16.68
CA GLU A 194 5.79 -19.41 16.68
C GLU A 194 4.84 -18.37 16.10
N LYS A 195 5.07 -17.08 16.40
CA LYS A 195 4.36 -15.96 15.75
C LYS A 195 4.53 -15.96 14.23
N ALA A 196 5.74 -16.17 13.73
CA ALA A 196 6.01 -16.20 12.29
C ALA A 196 5.34 -17.41 11.61
N LYS A 197 5.44 -18.61 12.20
CA LYS A 197 4.78 -19.82 11.69
C LYS A 197 3.25 -19.67 11.68
N ASN A 198 2.67 -19.12 12.74
CA ASN A 198 1.22 -18.87 12.83
C ASN A 198 0.73 -17.87 11.78
N ALA A 199 1.61 -16.99 11.30
CA ALA A 199 1.35 -16.10 10.17
C ALA A 199 1.59 -16.74 8.79
N GLY A 200 1.92 -18.05 8.74
CA GLY A 200 2.15 -18.78 7.50
C GLY A 200 3.52 -18.54 6.85
N LEU A 201 4.49 -17.99 7.59
CA LEU A 201 5.82 -17.65 7.05
C LEU A 201 6.80 -18.81 7.13
N ASP A 202 7.70 -18.89 6.15
CA ASP A 202 8.86 -19.80 6.19
C ASP A 202 9.89 -19.29 7.20
N VAL A 203 10.19 -20.13 8.20
CA VAL A 203 11.13 -19.79 9.28
C VAL A 203 12.37 -20.66 9.19
N LYS A 204 13.54 -20.01 9.06
CA LYS A 204 14.85 -20.65 9.13
C LYS A 204 15.48 -20.39 10.49
N ILE A 205 15.99 -21.44 11.12
CA ILE A 205 16.78 -21.32 12.36
C ILE A 205 18.26 -21.39 11.98
N ILE A 206 19.01 -20.35 12.31
CA ILE A 206 20.43 -20.21 11.97
C ILE A 206 21.14 -19.64 13.19
N ARG A 207 21.70 -20.49 14.05
CA ARG A 207 22.28 -20.04 15.33
C ARG A 207 23.78 -19.81 15.16
N THR A 208 24.31 -18.75 15.76
CA THR A 208 25.75 -18.45 15.72
C THR A 208 26.60 -19.62 16.20
N LYS A 209 26.16 -20.32 17.26
CA LYS A 209 26.85 -21.48 17.84
C LYS A 209 26.99 -22.70 16.92
N ASP A 210 26.21 -22.76 15.84
CA ASP A 210 26.26 -23.88 14.89
C ASP A 210 27.35 -23.69 13.83
N TYR A 211 28.10 -22.58 13.89
CA TYR A 211 29.15 -22.22 12.95
C TYR A 211 30.48 -21.98 13.67
N HIS A 212 31.58 -22.35 13.02
CA HIS A 212 32.93 -22.17 13.54
C HIS A 212 33.32 -20.69 13.65
N ASP A 213 32.89 -19.88 12.69
CA ASP A 213 33.23 -18.46 12.59
C ASP A 213 32.07 -17.62 12.03
N ILE A 214 32.25 -16.30 12.08
CA ILE A 214 31.27 -15.34 11.57
C ILE A 214 31.10 -15.42 10.05
N ASP A 215 32.11 -15.87 9.31
CA ASP A 215 32.04 -15.96 7.85
C ASP A 215 31.11 -17.09 7.40
N GLY A 216 31.21 -18.26 8.01
CA GLY A 216 30.27 -19.37 7.81
C GLY A 216 28.85 -19.01 8.20
N PHE A 217 28.69 -18.36 9.36
CA PHE A 217 27.39 -17.87 9.83
C PHE A 217 26.75 -16.88 8.85
N SER A 218 27.53 -15.91 8.36
CA SER A 218 27.05 -14.86 7.45
C SER A 218 26.72 -15.41 6.06
N LYS A 219 27.55 -16.31 5.52
CA LYS A 219 27.30 -16.99 4.24
C LYS A 219 26.01 -17.80 4.26
N ARG A 220 25.71 -18.45 5.38
CA ARG A 220 24.43 -19.16 5.53
C ARG A 220 23.25 -18.21 5.48
N ILE A 221 23.29 -17.10 6.22
CA ILE A 221 22.22 -16.10 6.20
C ILE A 221 22.02 -15.59 4.77
N GLU A 222 23.11 -15.23 4.09
CA GLU A 222 23.06 -14.79 2.69
C GLU A 222 22.39 -15.83 1.79
N ALA A 223 22.74 -17.12 1.91
CA ALA A 223 22.15 -18.17 1.08
C ALA A 223 20.63 -18.23 1.19
N GLU A 224 20.07 -18.12 2.41
CA GLU A 224 18.62 -18.11 2.64
C GLU A 224 17.96 -16.84 2.07
N LEU A 225 18.57 -15.67 2.29
CA LEU A 225 18.05 -14.40 1.76
C LEU A 225 18.01 -14.39 0.22
N VAL A 226 19.03 -14.98 -0.42
CA VAL A 226 19.14 -15.11 -1.87
C VAL A 226 18.11 -16.09 -2.41
N ALA A 227 17.96 -17.26 -1.77
CA ALA A 227 16.96 -18.25 -2.16
C ALA A 227 15.54 -17.67 -2.07
N ALA A 228 15.26 -16.88 -1.04
CA ALA A 228 14.00 -16.17 -0.84
C ALA A 228 13.84 -14.91 -1.73
N LYS A 229 14.86 -14.56 -2.52
CA LYS A 229 14.91 -13.38 -3.41
C LYS A 229 14.62 -12.06 -2.67
N VAL A 230 15.16 -11.91 -1.46
CA VAL A 230 14.93 -10.74 -0.61
C VAL A 230 15.49 -9.46 -1.26
N ASP A 231 14.66 -8.42 -1.32
CA ASP A 231 15.02 -7.08 -1.82
C ASP A 231 15.54 -6.18 -0.70
N LEU A 232 15.00 -6.35 0.52
CA LEU A 232 15.34 -5.59 1.73
C LEU A 232 15.34 -6.51 2.97
N VAL A 233 16.41 -6.47 3.74
CA VAL A 233 16.55 -7.21 5.00
C VAL A 233 16.14 -6.31 6.18
N ILE A 234 15.34 -6.86 7.09
CA ILE A 234 14.80 -6.18 8.27
C ILE A 234 15.37 -6.84 9.52
N GLN A 235 16.19 -6.14 10.29
CA GLN A 235 16.60 -6.57 11.62
C GLN A 235 15.54 -6.14 12.64
N GLY A 236 14.76 -7.10 13.14
CA GLY A 236 13.69 -6.91 14.13
C GLY A 236 14.06 -7.55 15.46
N GLY A 237 14.82 -6.82 16.29
CA GLY A 237 15.40 -7.38 17.51
C GLY A 237 16.44 -8.47 17.23
N TRP A 238 17.25 -8.27 16.19
CA TRP A 238 18.37 -9.14 15.84
C TRP A 238 19.59 -8.81 16.70
N LEU A 239 20.14 -9.79 17.41
CA LEU A 239 21.17 -9.59 18.43
C LEU A 239 22.56 -10.13 18.05
N CYS A 240 22.74 -10.57 16.80
CA CYS A 240 23.98 -11.22 16.37
C CYS A 240 24.73 -10.35 15.35
N LEU A 241 26.05 -10.24 15.47
CA LEU A 241 26.83 -9.69 14.37
C LEU A 241 26.84 -10.69 13.21
N TRP A 242 26.63 -10.18 12.00
CA TRP A 242 26.87 -10.91 10.76
C TRP A 242 27.51 -9.93 9.78
N LYS A 243 28.35 -10.45 8.89
CA LYS A 243 28.98 -9.66 7.83
C LYS A 243 27.97 -9.48 6.71
N ILE A 244 27.51 -8.24 6.51
CA ILE A 244 26.57 -7.90 5.47
C ILE A 244 27.26 -8.04 4.11
N PRO A 245 26.77 -8.88 3.19
CA PRO A 245 27.36 -9.03 1.87
C PRO A 245 27.17 -7.74 1.07
N TYR A 246 28.13 -7.43 0.18
CA TYR A 246 28.08 -6.19 -0.62
C TYR A 246 26.78 -6.01 -1.42
N ARG A 247 26.15 -7.11 -1.87
CA ARG A 247 24.85 -7.06 -2.57
C ARG A 247 23.70 -6.50 -1.72
N TYR A 248 23.82 -6.58 -0.39
CA TYR A 248 22.88 -6.01 0.56
C TYR A 248 23.33 -4.66 1.14
N LYS A 249 24.37 -4.04 0.56
CA LYS A 249 24.75 -2.66 0.92
C LYS A 249 23.55 -1.73 0.72
N ASN A 250 23.21 -0.97 1.77
CA ASN A 250 22.02 -0.12 1.84
C ASN A 250 20.71 -0.88 1.57
N ARG A 251 20.66 -2.18 1.91
CA ARG A 251 19.48 -3.06 1.82
C ARG A 251 19.35 -3.95 3.05
N VAL A 252 19.92 -3.50 4.17
CA VAL A 252 19.67 -4.05 5.50
C VAL A 252 19.29 -2.85 6.36
N MET A 253 18.15 -2.90 7.02
CA MET A 253 17.72 -1.90 7.98
C MET A 253 17.71 -2.49 9.38
N ASN A 254 17.96 -1.63 10.35
CA ASN A 254 17.75 -1.90 11.77
C ASN A 254 16.95 -0.74 12.38
N ILE A 255 16.26 -1.04 13.48
CA ILE A 255 15.69 -0.02 14.34
C ILE A 255 16.38 -0.08 15.70
N HIS A 256 16.84 1.07 16.17
CA HIS A 256 17.51 1.24 17.45
C HIS A 256 16.64 2.07 18.40
N PRO A 257 16.43 1.65 19.66
CA PRO A 257 15.54 2.31 20.63
C PRO A 257 16.16 3.58 21.26
N ALA A 258 16.90 4.36 20.49
CA ALA A 258 17.38 5.70 20.87
C ALA A 258 17.54 6.61 19.65
N LEU A 259 17.78 7.90 19.91
CA LEU A 259 18.11 8.90 18.91
C LEU A 259 19.63 8.84 18.61
N LEU A 260 20.02 8.02 17.63
CA LEU A 260 21.42 7.91 17.20
C LEU A 260 21.98 9.28 16.78
N PRO A 261 23.28 9.55 17.05
CA PRO A 261 24.30 8.61 17.55
C PRO A 261 24.25 8.35 19.07
N SER A 262 23.37 9.02 19.82
CA SER A 262 23.29 8.84 21.27
C SER A 262 22.80 7.45 21.64
N PHE A 263 23.42 6.87 22.67
CA PHE A 263 23.08 5.55 23.22
C PHE A 263 23.07 4.43 22.18
N GLY A 264 23.89 4.53 21.12
CA GLY A 264 24.13 3.46 20.14
C GLY A 264 25.41 2.67 20.42
N GLY A 265 25.62 1.62 19.64
CA GLY A 265 26.84 0.84 19.63
C GLY A 265 26.81 -0.39 20.52
N LYS A 266 27.99 -1.02 20.68
CA LYS A 266 28.10 -2.30 21.37
C LYS A 266 27.61 -2.22 22.82
N GLY A 267 26.66 -3.09 23.17
CA GLY A 267 26.09 -3.17 24.52
C GLY A 267 24.81 -2.36 24.73
N MET A 268 24.49 -1.46 23.80
CA MET A 268 23.26 -0.68 23.80
C MET A 268 22.16 -1.43 23.06
N TRP A 269 21.51 -2.37 23.73
CA TRP A 269 20.36 -3.10 23.17
C TRP A 269 19.32 -3.37 24.24
N GLY A 270 18.05 -3.44 23.84
CA GLY A 270 16.94 -3.70 24.74
C GLY A 270 16.90 -2.74 25.94
N HIS A 271 16.69 -3.28 27.13
CA HIS A 271 16.47 -2.51 28.36
C HIS A 271 17.67 -1.62 28.74
N HIS A 272 18.91 -2.01 28.39
CA HIS A 272 20.12 -1.22 28.68
C HIS A 272 20.08 0.19 28.08
N VAL A 273 19.42 0.35 26.92
CA VAL A 273 19.31 1.65 26.25
C VAL A 273 18.44 2.58 27.07
N HIS A 274 17.30 2.10 27.53
CA HIS A 274 16.36 2.88 28.34
C HIS A 274 16.92 3.21 29.72
N GLU A 275 17.65 2.27 30.35
CA GLU A 275 18.39 2.53 31.58
C GLU A 275 19.41 3.65 31.39
N ALA A 276 20.20 3.61 30.32
CA ALA A 276 21.20 4.62 30.02
C ALA A 276 20.56 6.00 29.79
N VAL A 277 19.45 6.07 29.07
CA VAL A 277 18.69 7.30 28.83
C VAL A 277 18.17 7.91 30.14
N LEU A 278 17.61 7.08 31.02
CA LEU A 278 17.10 7.54 32.33
C LEU A 278 18.24 7.98 33.26
N ASN A 279 19.32 7.21 33.33
CA ASN A 279 20.50 7.53 34.15
C ASN A 279 21.18 8.83 33.70
N ALA A 280 21.14 9.13 32.40
CA ALA A 280 21.63 10.40 31.85
C ALA A 280 20.70 11.59 32.14
N GLY A 281 19.50 11.36 32.69
CA GLY A 281 18.53 12.41 32.99
C GLY A 281 17.88 13.04 31.76
N CYS A 282 17.87 12.32 30.62
CA CYS A 282 17.28 12.80 29.39
C CYS A 282 15.80 13.13 29.56
N LYS A 283 15.33 14.18 28.85
CA LYS A 283 13.91 14.58 28.79
C LYS A 283 13.21 14.18 27.51
N VAL A 284 13.99 13.74 26.53
CA VAL A 284 13.53 13.24 25.24
C VAL A 284 14.28 11.95 24.94
N SER A 285 13.54 10.95 24.46
CA SER A 285 14.06 9.71 23.90
C SER A 285 13.43 9.48 22.52
N GLY A 286 13.59 8.31 21.94
CA GLY A 286 13.01 7.99 20.65
C GLY A 286 13.57 6.72 20.05
N CYS A 287 13.37 6.57 18.75
CA CYS A 287 13.96 5.49 17.97
C CYS A 287 14.57 6.03 16.67
N THR A 288 15.53 5.28 16.13
CA THR A 288 16.19 5.56 14.87
C THR A 288 16.14 4.35 13.97
N VAL A 289 15.62 4.52 12.75
CA VAL A 289 15.77 3.55 11.67
C VAL A 289 16.92 3.97 10.79
N HIS A 290 17.85 3.05 10.52
CA HIS A 290 19.04 3.31 9.73
C HIS A 290 19.38 2.10 8.85
N PHE A 291 20.15 2.33 7.79
CA PHE A 291 20.79 1.22 7.09
C PHE A 291 21.88 0.61 7.96
N CYS A 292 22.06 -0.70 7.93
CA CYS A 292 23.14 -1.35 8.67
C CYS A 292 24.45 -1.33 7.88
N THR A 293 25.55 -1.16 8.60
CA THR A 293 26.91 -1.44 8.12
C THR A 293 27.45 -2.65 8.88
N ASN A 294 28.74 -2.97 8.71
CA ASN A 294 29.40 -4.00 9.54
C ASN A 294 29.82 -3.47 10.91
N GLU A 295 29.56 -2.19 11.20
CA GLU A 295 29.75 -1.56 12.50
C GLU A 295 28.39 -1.33 13.17
N TYR A 296 28.34 -1.45 14.50
CA TYR A 296 27.10 -1.31 15.25
C TYR A 296 26.58 0.12 15.21
N ASP A 297 25.32 0.27 14.78
CA ASP A 297 24.54 1.53 14.82
C ASP A 297 25.22 2.75 14.17
N ASP A 298 26.15 2.51 13.24
CA ASP A 298 26.97 3.54 12.57
C ASP A 298 26.55 3.79 11.11
N GLY A 299 25.36 3.30 10.74
CA GLY A 299 24.92 3.43 9.36
C GLY A 299 24.09 4.67 9.06
N PRO A 300 23.89 4.99 7.77
CA PRO A 300 23.09 6.14 7.35
C PRO A 300 21.68 6.11 7.94
N ILE A 301 21.35 7.15 8.72
CA ILE A 301 20.02 7.33 9.33
C ILE A 301 18.98 7.56 8.23
N ILE A 302 17.79 6.96 8.39
CA ILE A 302 16.65 7.10 7.47
C ILE A 302 15.55 7.94 8.14
N ILE A 303 15.08 7.50 9.30
CA ILE A 303 14.00 8.14 10.07
C ILE A 303 14.38 8.16 11.54
N GLN A 304 14.02 9.25 12.22
CA GLN A 304 14.03 9.34 13.68
C GLN A 304 12.66 9.80 14.15
N ARG A 305 12.20 9.24 15.27
CA ARG A 305 10.98 9.66 15.95
C ARG A 305 11.25 9.82 17.43
N THR A 306 10.70 10.86 18.02
CA THR A 306 10.93 11.24 19.42
C THR A 306 9.73 10.89 20.30
N CYS A 307 9.99 10.67 21.58
CA CYS A 307 8.97 10.67 22.63
C CYS A 307 9.51 11.33 23.90
N GLU A 308 8.62 11.80 24.77
CA GLU A 308 8.99 12.39 26.05
C GLU A 308 9.47 11.32 27.05
N VAL A 309 10.42 11.72 27.91
CA VAL A 309 10.79 10.97 29.12
C VAL A 309 10.10 11.64 30.29
N LEU A 310 9.17 10.93 30.92
CA LEU A 310 8.35 11.44 32.00
C LEU A 310 9.05 11.30 33.34
N ASN A 311 8.71 12.17 34.29
CA ASN A 311 9.19 12.04 35.66
C ASN A 311 8.67 10.74 36.27
N GLY A 312 9.59 9.91 36.78
CA GLY A 312 9.25 8.61 37.37
C GLY A 312 9.14 7.46 36.37
N ASP A 313 9.51 7.66 35.10
CA ASP A 313 9.63 6.55 34.16
C ASP A 313 10.59 5.47 34.69
N THR A 314 10.20 4.21 34.53
CA THR A 314 11.10 3.06 34.60
C THR A 314 11.60 2.74 33.19
N PRO A 315 12.65 1.93 33.03
CA PRO A 315 13.10 1.61 31.68
C PRO A 315 12.06 0.80 30.90
N ASP A 316 11.16 0.06 31.57
CA ASP A 316 10.03 -0.60 30.91
C ASP A 316 8.94 0.38 30.43
N THR A 317 8.58 1.39 31.23
CA THR A 317 7.57 2.38 30.79
C THR A 317 8.11 3.25 29.65
N LEU A 318 9.39 3.60 29.71
CA LEU A 318 10.07 4.28 28.61
C LEU A 318 10.17 3.38 27.37
N ALA A 319 10.53 2.10 27.54
CA ALA A 319 10.59 1.14 26.44
C ALA A 319 9.26 1.01 25.70
N ALA A 320 8.14 0.91 26.44
CA ALA A 320 6.81 0.86 25.84
C ALA A 320 6.52 2.09 24.98
N ARG A 321 6.85 3.29 25.47
CA ARG A 321 6.64 4.55 24.74
C ARG A 321 7.54 4.69 23.51
N VAL A 322 8.80 4.27 23.63
CA VAL A 322 9.71 4.20 22.47
C VAL A 322 9.20 3.20 21.44
N PHE A 323 8.71 2.03 21.88
CA PHE A 323 8.17 1.00 20.99
C PHE A 323 6.94 1.46 20.20
N GLU A 324 6.09 2.32 20.76
CA GLU A 324 5.01 2.97 19.99
C GLU A 324 5.55 3.76 18.80
N GLN A 325 6.68 4.47 18.99
CA GLN A 325 7.35 5.18 17.90
C GLN A 325 8.02 4.22 16.92
N GLU A 326 8.60 3.13 17.39
CA GLU A 326 9.18 2.09 16.53
C GLU A 326 8.15 1.47 15.59
N CYS A 327 6.93 1.24 16.11
CA CYS A 327 5.82 0.70 15.33
C CYS A 327 5.39 1.60 14.16
N ILE A 328 5.77 2.87 14.18
CA ILE A 328 5.51 3.84 13.11
C ILE A 328 6.75 4.02 12.24
N ALA A 329 7.91 4.26 12.87
CA ALA A 329 9.15 4.59 12.18
C ALA A 329 9.60 3.48 11.23
N TYR A 330 9.53 2.21 11.65
CA TYR A 330 10.06 1.12 10.85
C TYR A 330 9.23 0.88 9.57
N PRO A 331 7.89 0.73 9.63
CA PRO A 331 7.08 0.62 8.41
C PRO A 331 7.23 1.84 7.48
N GLU A 332 7.36 3.05 8.04
CA GLU A 332 7.58 4.28 7.27
C GLU A 332 8.89 4.20 6.46
N ALA A 333 9.99 3.78 7.09
CA ALA A 333 11.28 3.61 6.41
C ALA A 333 11.23 2.54 5.31
N ILE A 334 10.56 1.42 5.58
CA ILE A 334 10.35 0.35 4.59
C ILE A 334 9.52 0.89 3.42
N GLY A 335 8.49 1.69 3.68
CA GLY A 335 7.67 2.35 2.66
C GLY A 335 8.48 3.30 1.77
N LEU A 336 9.37 4.10 2.36
CA LEU A 336 10.28 4.97 1.58
C LEU A 336 11.23 4.16 0.69
N PHE A 337 11.73 3.03 1.17
CA PHE A 337 12.54 2.12 0.37
C PHE A 337 11.73 1.49 -0.77
N ALA A 338 10.53 0.99 -0.47
CA ALA A 338 9.63 0.37 -1.44
C ALA A 338 9.31 1.32 -2.59
N ALA A 339 9.06 2.60 -2.28
CA ALA A 339 8.78 3.65 -3.25
C ALA A 339 10.03 4.18 -3.99
N GLY A 340 11.22 3.60 -3.78
CA GLY A 340 12.47 4.02 -4.42
C GLY A 340 12.93 5.45 -4.03
N ARG A 341 12.46 5.96 -2.89
CA ARG A 341 12.71 7.34 -2.44
C ARG A 341 14.02 7.50 -1.68
N LEU A 342 14.66 6.42 -1.26
CA LEU A 342 15.91 6.48 -0.50
C LEU A 342 17.13 6.42 -1.43
N SER A 343 18.10 7.30 -1.18
CA SER A 343 19.43 7.25 -1.80
C SER A 343 20.49 7.60 -0.76
N VAL A 344 21.63 6.92 -0.76
CA VAL A 344 22.72 7.18 0.18
C VAL A 344 23.86 7.86 -0.55
N GLU A 345 24.23 9.06 -0.12
CA GLU A 345 25.33 9.84 -0.67
C GLU A 345 26.28 10.26 0.46
N LYS A 346 27.56 9.92 0.34
CA LYS A 346 28.60 10.25 1.34
C LYS A 346 28.20 9.87 2.77
N GLY A 347 27.54 8.72 2.95
CA GLY A 347 27.10 8.23 4.27
C GLY A 347 25.80 8.83 4.79
N ILE A 348 25.14 9.71 4.03
CA ILE A 348 23.89 10.37 4.42
C ILE A 348 22.75 9.87 3.53
N THR A 349 21.62 9.50 4.14
CA THR A 349 20.41 9.16 3.39
C THR A 349 19.70 10.43 2.94
N LYS A 350 19.44 10.55 1.64
CA LYS A 350 18.56 11.54 1.04
C LYS A 350 17.22 10.88 0.69
N ILE A 351 16.13 11.52 1.11
CA ILE A 351 14.76 11.14 0.80
C ILE A 351 14.30 12.00 -0.38
N LYS A 352 14.03 11.36 -1.52
CA LYS A 352 13.53 12.02 -2.73
C LYS A 352 12.05 12.45 -2.52
N PRO A 353 11.65 13.60 -3.07
CA PRO A 353 10.28 14.11 -2.93
C PRO A 353 9.24 13.10 -3.38
#